data_AF-A0A0C9ZCN6-F1
#
_entry.id   AF-A0A0C9ZCN6-F1
#
_cell.length_a   1.000
_cell.length_b   1.000
_cell.length_c   1.000
_cell.angle_alpha   90.00
_cell.angle_beta   90.00
_cell.angle_gamma   90.00
#
_symmetry.space_group_name_H-M   'P 1'
#
loop_
_entity.id
_entity.type
_entity.pdbx_description
1 polymer ?
#
loop_
_entity_poly.entity_id
_entity_poly.type
_entity_poly.pdbx_seq_one_letter_code
_entity_poly.pdbx_strand_id
1 'polypeptide(L)'
;MQARIEADFKPVDLAVGEPGHAFAFCQPHKAEKCDVCKVDFTALNRISKIFITNPNLRCPPPPNVLQQKLSQAVTNTKDEGNSLYKVNKHREALAKYNMAANIAVQRPPWESSALFREELSTVVSNRSAALFELGDYLGALVDAETVVSIRRNWPKGHFRKAKALVGLGRLPEAEQSVSLGLQFEPNNTVSLISRKLYGLLIPSKSTGAE
;
A
#
# COMPACT_ATOMS: atom_id res chain seq x y z
N MET A 1 8.19 16.75 32.92
CA MET A 1 7.50 16.72 31.61
C MET A 1 7.92 17.92 30.76
N GLN A 2 7.75 19.15 31.27
CA GLN A 2 8.19 20.39 30.61
C GLN A 2 9.67 20.40 30.18
N ALA A 3 10.60 20.10 31.11
CA ALA A 3 12.03 20.06 30.80
C ALA A 3 12.46 19.03 29.74
N ARG A 4 11.65 17.99 29.49
CA ARG A 4 11.89 17.03 28.40
C ARG A 4 11.38 17.56 27.06
N ILE A 5 10.21 18.22 27.06
CA ILE A 5 9.65 18.86 25.88
C ILE A 5 10.61 19.95 25.37
N GLU A 6 11.18 20.73 26.28
CA GLU A 6 12.14 21.80 25.93
C GLU A 6 13.50 21.25 25.45
N ALA A 7 13.95 20.12 26.00
CA ALA A 7 15.19 19.47 25.54
C ALA A 7 15.09 18.90 24.12
N ASP A 8 13.89 18.43 23.73
CA ASP A 8 13.64 17.85 22.40
C ASP A 8 13.11 18.88 21.39
N PHE A 9 12.76 20.09 21.85
CA PHE A 9 12.23 21.14 20.99
C PHE A 9 13.33 21.70 20.07
N LYS A 10 13.15 21.49 18.77
CA LYS A 10 13.98 22.11 17.73
C LYS A 10 13.13 23.19 17.05
N PRO A 11 13.46 24.48 17.19
CA PRO A 11 12.75 25.54 16.48
C PRO A 11 12.94 25.34 14.99
N VAL A 12 11.86 25.53 14.24
CA VAL A 12 11.83 25.41 12.78
C VAL A 12 11.26 26.69 12.21
N ASP A 13 12.03 27.34 11.34
CA ASP A 13 11.59 28.54 10.63
C ASP A 13 10.57 28.17 9.55
N LEU A 14 9.30 28.48 9.82
CA LEU A 14 8.18 28.23 8.93
C LEU A 14 7.55 29.54 8.45
N ALA A 15 7.17 29.56 7.19
CA ALA A 15 6.32 30.58 6.59
C ALA A 15 4.96 29.98 6.26
N VAL A 16 3.90 30.75 6.41
CA VAL A 16 2.53 30.36 6.03
C VAL A 16 2.10 31.11 4.77
N GLY A 17 1.36 30.44 3.89
CA GLY A 17 0.84 31.02 2.65
C GLY A 17 -0.67 30.90 2.51
N GLU A 18 -1.18 31.56 1.47
CA GLU A 18 -2.60 31.61 1.12
C GLU A 18 -3.15 30.27 0.60
N PRO A 19 -4.46 29.99 0.73
CA PRO A 19 -5.50 30.84 1.31
C PRO A 19 -5.56 30.71 2.84
N GLY A 20 -5.60 31.85 3.54
CA GLY A 20 -5.89 31.90 4.98
C GLY A 20 -4.82 31.28 5.88
N HIS A 21 -3.53 31.41 5.52
CA HIS A 21 -2.38 30.88 6.25
C HIS A 21 -2.37 29.34 6.39
N ALA A 22 -3.01 28.65 5.46
CA ALA A 22 -3.25 27.23 5.59
C ALA A 22 -2.13 26.34 5.07
N PHE A 23 -1.19 26.88 4.29
CA PHE A 23 -0.05 26.12 3.78
C PHE A 23 1.22 26.57 4.47
N ALA A 24 1.94 25.64 5.09
CA ALA A 24 3.25 25.83 5.66
C ALA A 24 4.36 25.48 4.66
N PHE A 25 5.39 26.31 4.65
CA PHE A 25 6.59 26.16 3.83
C PHE A 25 7.81 26.47 4.70
N CYS A 26 8.97 25.95 4.32
CA CYS A 26 10.21 26.43 4.91
C CYS A 26 10.41 27.90 4.55
N GLN A 27 10.71 28.74 5.55
CA GLN A 27 10.95 30.16 5.34
C GLN A 27 12.06 30.46 4.30
N PRO A 28 13.24 29.80 4.33
CA PRO A 28 14.32 30.13 3.39
C PRO A 28 14.07 29.68 1.95
N HIS A 29 13.48 28.51 1.73
CA HIS A 29 13.38 27.93 0.37
C HIS A 29 11.95 27.88 -0.18
N LYS A 30 10.94 28.32 0.60
CA LYS A 30 9.51 28.34 0.21
C LYS A 30 8.99 26.99 -0.33
N ALA A 31 9.60 25.90 0.14
CA ALA A 31 9.21 24.54 -0.22
C ALA A 31 8.46 23.88 0.94
N GLU A 32 7.43 23.12 0.61
CA GLU A 32 6.68 22.28 1.58
C GLU A 32 7.56 21.16 2.14
N LYS A 33 8.40 20.55 1.29
CA LYS A 33 9.43 19.60 1.68
C LYS A 33 10.79 20.17 1.31
N CYS A 34 11.67 20.32 2.30
CA CYS A 34 12.99 20.90 2.10
C CYS A 34 14.08 19.98 2.63
N ASP A 35 14.86 19.41 1.72
CA ASP A 35 15.96 18.52 2.06
C ASP A 35 17.17 19.24 2.69
N VAL A 36 17.30 20.56 2.46
CA VAL A 36 18.35 21.40 3.04
C VAL A 36 18.06 21.69 4.51
N CYS A 37 16.84 22.16 4.81
CA CYS A 37 16.39 22.46 6.17
C CYS A 37 15.95 21.23 6.97
N LYS A 38 15.82 20.06 6.31
CA LYS A 38 15.31 18.81 6.90
C LYS A 38 13.90 18.96 7.51
N VAL A 39 13.02 19.66 6.79
CA VAL A 39 11.62 19.87 7.18
C VAL A 39 10.67 19.28 6.14
N ASP A 40 9.56 18.72 6.62
CA ASP A 40 8.50 18.14 5.79
C ASP A 40 7.13 18.58 6.34
N PHE A 41 6.50 19.51 5.63
CA PHE A 41 5.17 20.02 5.95
C PHE A 41 4.07 19.32 5.16
N THR A 42 4.36 18.28 4.36
CA THR A 42 3.38 17.62 3.48
C THR A 42 2.19 17.06 4.25
N ALA A 43 2.43 16.44 5.41
CA ALA A 43 1.35 15.93 6.25
C ALA A 43 0.49 17.05 6.86
N LEU A 44 1.13 18.14 7.31
CA LEU A 44 0.45 19.29 7.90
C LEU A 44 -0.44 20.00 6.88
N ASN A 45 0.11 20.30 5.71
CA ASN A 45 -0.62 20.97 4.62
C ASN A 45 -1.77 20.11 4.11
N ARG A 46 -1.58 18.79 4.04
CA ARG A 46 -2.66 17.87 3.69
C ARG A 46 -3.82 17.98 4.68
N ILE A 47 -3.55 17.98 5.98
CA ILE A 47 -4.60 18.10 7.02
C ILE A 47 -5.27 19.47 6.93
N SER A 48 -4.48 20.53 6.83
CA SER A 48 -4.97 21.91 6.70
C SER A 48 -5.90 22.08 5.50
N LYS A 49 -5.54 21.52 4.34
CA LYS A 49 -6.39 21.49 3.14
C LYS A 49 -7.72 20.79 3.36
N ILE A 50 -7.75 19.70 4.14
CA ILE A 50 -8.99 19.00 4.48
C ILE A 50 -9.91 19.91 5.31
N PHE A 51 -9.36 20.66 6.26
CA PHE A 51 -10.13 21.61 7.08
C PHE A 51 -10.69 22.79 6.28
N ILE A 52 -9.89 23.39 5.38
CA ILE A 52 -10.40 24.46 4.49
C ILE A 52 -11.54 23.95 3.61
N THR A 53 -11.38 22.75 3.06
CA THR A 53 -12.37 22.16 2.15
C THR A 53 -13.66 21.79 2.89
N ASN A 54 -13.59 21.58 4.21
CA ASN A 54 -14.72 21.18 5.04
C ASN A 54 -14.88 22.11 6.25
N PRO A 55 -15.43 23.34 6.08
CA PRO A 55 -15.52 24.34 7.16
C PRO A 55 -16.30 23.89 8.41
N ASN A 56 -17.19 22.91 8.25
CA ASN A 56 -17.96 22.33 9.35
C ASN A 56 -17.14 21.36 10.23
N LEU A 57 -16.00 20.88 9.73
CA LEU A 57 -15.10 19.99 10.45
C LEU A 57 -14.13 20.85 11.28
N ARG A 58 -14.44 21.08 12.56
CA ARG A 58 -13.57 21.89 13.44
C ARG A 58 -12.44 21.11 14.08
N CYS A 59 -12.62 19.81 14.25
CA CYS A 59 -11.63 18.91 14.80
C CYS A 59 -11.75 17.53 14.13
N PRO A 60 -10.67 16.73 14.12
CA PRO A 60 -10.74 15.37 13.62
C PRO A 60 -11.82 14.58 14.39
N PRO A 61 -12.78 13.94 13.69
CA PRO A 61 -13.75 13.08 14.34
C PRO A 61 -13.06 11.85 14.94
N PRO A 62 -13.70 11.16 15.90
CA PRO A 62 -13.16 9.91 16.44
C PRO A 62 -12.89 8.88 15.34
N PRO A 63 -11.84 8.04 15.45
CA PRO A 63 -11.43 7.09 14.39
C PRO A 63 -12.50 6.08 13.98
N ASN A 64 -13.49 5.84 14.84
CA ASN A 64 -14.59 4.91 14.62
C ASN A 64 -15.68 5.49 13.70
N VAL A 65 -15.69 6.80 13.46
CA VAL A 65 -16.63 7.46 12.55
C VAL A 65 -16.08 7.34 11.13
N LEU A 66 -16.42 6.23 10.48
CA LEU A 66 -15.92 5.90 9.14
C LEU A 66 -16.76 6.53 8.04
N GLN A 67 -16.11 7.10 7.03
CA GLN A 67 -16.77 7.54 5.80
C GLN A 67 -17.15 6.34 4.93
N GLN A 68 -18.36 5.82 5.10
CA GLN A 68 -18.88 4.66 4.34
C GLN A 68 -18.81 4.86 2.81
N LYS A 69 -19.08 6.09 2.34
CA LYS A 69 -19.04 6.43 0.90
C LYS A 69 -17.68 6.18 0.27
N LEU A 70 -16.59 6.49 0.98
CA LEU A 70 -15.23 6.33 0.45
C LEU A 70 -14.86 4.84 0.38
N SER A 71 -15.15 4.06 1.42
CA SER A 71 -14.96 2.60 1.40
C SER A 71 -15.78 1.92 0.29
N GLN A 72 -17.01 2.38 0.05
CA GLN A 72 -17.84 1.87 -1.03
C GLN A 72 -17.23 2.22 -2.40
N ALA A 73 -16.73 3.45 -2.58
CA ALA A 73 -16.07 3.86 -3.82
C ALA A 73 -14.82 3.00 -4.11
N VAL A 74 -13.95 2.78 -3.12
CA VAL A 74 -12.77 1.90 -3.26
C VAL A 74 -13.21 0.48 -3.66
N THR A 75 -14.23 -0.06 -2.99
CA THR A 75 -14.73 -1.41 -3.24
C THR A 75 -15.31 -1.54 -4.64
N ASN A 76 -16.16 -0.59 -5.05
CA ASN A 76 -16.79 -0.59 -6.37
C ASN A 76 -15.74 -0.49 -7.49
N THR A 77 -14.80 0.45 -7.40
CA THR A 77 -13.74 0.60 -8.41
C THR A 77 -12.83 -0.63 -8.48
N LYS A 78 -12.52 -1.25 -7.32
CA LYS A 78 -11.80 -2.54 -7.27
C LYS A 78 -12.60 -3.63 -7.97
N ASP A 79 -13.91 -3.72 -7.76
CA ASP A 79 -14.74 -4.78 -8.33
C ASP A 79 -15.01 -4.61 -9.82
N GLU A 80 -15.06 -3.38 -10.32
CA GLU A 80 -14.97 -3.08 -11.75
C GLU A 80 -13.66 -3.62 -12.33
N GLY A 81 -12.53 -3.34 -11.67
CA GLY A 81 -11.22 -3.89 -12.06
C GLY A 81 -11.20 -5.42 -12.05
N ASN A 82 -11.80 -6.06 -11.04
CA ASN A 82 -11.92 -7.51 -10.95
C ASN A 82 -12.76 -8.10 -12.08
N SER A 83 -13.81 -7.40 -12.49
CA SER A 83 -14.68 -7.82 -13.59
C SER A 83 -13.92 -7.79 -14.92
N LEU A 84 -13.14 -6.73 -15.16
CA LEU A 84 -12.27 -6.60 -16.33
C LEU A 84 -11.14 -7.65 -16.32
N TYR A 85 -10.56 -7.93 -15.16
CA TYR A 85 -9.52 -8.95 -15.00
C TYR A 85 -10.02 -10.34 -15.40
N LYS A 86 -11.25 -10.71 -15.03
CA LYS A 86 -11.86 -11.99 -15.40
C LYS A 86 -12.07 -12.16 -16.91
N VAL A 87 -12.22 -11.05 -17.64
CA VAL A 87 -12.38 -11.01 -19.11
C VAL A 87 -11.01 -10.90 -19.82
N ASN A 88 -9.90 -11.12 -19.09
CA ASN A 88 -8.52 -11.00 -19.59
C ASN A 88 -8.13 -9.59 -20.10
N LYS A 89 -8.91 -8.56 -19.77
CA LYS A 89 -8.61 -7.16 -20.08
C LYS A 89 -7.68 -6.55 -19.03
N HIS A 90 -6.47 -7.08 -18.91
CA HIS A 90 -5.55 -6.75 -17.81
C HIS A 90 -5.11 -5.28 -17.80
N ARG A 91 -4.97 -4.65 -18.98
CA ARG A 91 -4.58 -3.23 -19.08
C ARG A 91 -5.66 -2.28 -18.57
N GLU A 92 -6.93 -2.55 -18.90
CA GLU A 92 -8.07 -1.77 -18.39
C GLU A 92 -8.27 -2.03 -16.89
N ALA A 93 -8.10 -3.28 -16.45
CA ALA A 93 -8.15 -3.64 -15.03
C ALA A 93 -7.07 -2.89 -14.21
N LEU A 94 -5.84 -2.80 -14.74
CA LEU A 94 -4.74 -2.04 -14.12
C LEU A 94 -5.11 -0.57 -13.90
N ALA A 95 -5.73 0.07 -14.90
CA ALA A 95 -6.19 1.46 -14.77
C ALA A 95 -7.21 1.60 -13.64
N LYS A 96 -8.16 0.68 -13.52
CA LYS A 96 -9.15 0.67 -12.42
C LYS A 96 -8.50 0.42 -11.06
N TYR A 97 -7.53 -0.50 -10.95
CA TYR A 97 -6.81 -0.70 -9.69
C TYR A 97 -5.98 0.52 -9.28
N ASN A 98 -5.38 1.24 -10.23
CA ASN A 98 -4.71 2.51 -9.96
C ASN A 98 -5.69 3.56 -9.42
N MET A 99 -6.88 3.68 -10.03
CA MET A 99 -7.93 4.58 -9.52
C MET A 99 -8.36 4.20 -8.10
N ALA A 100 -8.61 2.91 -7.84
CA ALA A 100 -9.00 2.43 -6.51
C ALA A 100 -7.92 2.71 -5.45
N ALA A 101 -6.64 2.53 -5.80
CA ALA A 101 -5.52 2.81 -4.90
C ALA A 101 -5.41 4.31 -4.59
N ASN A 102 -5.59 5.16 -5.60
CA ASN A 102 -5.59 6.61 -5.42
C ASN A 102 -6.72 7.05 -4.48
N ILE A 103 -7.93 6.50 -4.64
CA ILE A 103 -9.07 6.79 -3.74
C ILE A 103 -8.73 6.35 -2.31
N ALA A 104 -8.18 5.14 -2.12
CA ALA A 104 -7.82 4.64 -0.79
C ALA A 104 -6.80 5.55 -0.08
N VAL A 105 -5.79 6.06 -0.80
CA VAL A 105 -4.76 6.96 -0.24
C VAL A 105 -5.33 8.32 0.17
N GLN A 106 -6.46 8.76 -0.38
CA GLN A 106 -7.12 10.01 0.02
C GLN A 106 -7.79 9.94 1.40
N ARG A 107 -7.89 8.75 2.02
CA ARG A 107 -8.52 8.59 3.34
C ARG A 107 -7.91 9.54 4.37
N PRO A 108 -8.72 10.24 5.18
CA PRO A 108 -8.19 11.13 6.21
C PRO A 108 -7.32 10.40 7.25
N PRO A 109 -6.27 11.03 7.78
CA PRO A 109 -5.29 10.37 8.65
C PRO A 109 -5.83 9.98 10.03
N TRP A 110 -6.96 10.53 10.46
CA TRP A 110 -7.59 10.20 11.75
C TRP A 110 -8.50 8.97 11.69
N GLU A 111 -8.83 8.46 10.50
CA GLU A 111 -9.63 7.25 10.38
C GLU A 111 -8.82 6.00 10.73
N SER A 112 -9.52 4.88 10.98
CA SER A 112 -8.89 3.61 11.35
C SER A 112 -7.79 3.19 10.36
N SER A 113 -6.56 3.15 10.86
CA SER A 113 -5.40 2.68 10.08
C SER A 113 -5.55 1.21 9.65
N ALA A 114 -6.27 0.39 10.42
CA ALA A 114 -6.52 -1.01 10.07
C ALA A 114 -7.34 -1.14 8.79
N LEU A 115 -8.43 -0.36 8.67
CA LEU A 115 -9.28 -0.34 7.48
C LEU A 115 -8.49 0.13 6.25
N PHE A 116 -7.72 1.21 6.38
CA PHE A 116 -6.86 1.71 5.31
C PHE A 116 -5.88 0.64 4.82
N ARG A 117 -5.17 -0.01 5.75
CA ARG A 117 -4.19 -1.07 5.43
C ARG A 117 -4.87 -2.25 4.73
N GLU A 118 -6.06 -2.62 5.16
CA GLU A 118 -6.83 -3.69 4.53
C GLU A 118 -7.22 -3.37 3.09
N GLU A 119 -7.91 -2.25 2.88
CA GLU A 119 -8.39 -1.85 1.56
C GLU A 119 -7.22 -1.66 0.58
N LEU A 120 -6.20 -0.88 0.97
CA LEU A 120 -5.05 -0.61 0.11
C LEU A 120 -4.31 -1.90 -0.26
N SER A 121 -4.07 -2.80 0.71
CA SER A 121 -3.39 -4.07 0.44
C SER A 121 -4.16 -4.94 -0.54
N THR A 122 -5.50 -5.00 -0.44
CA THR A 122 -6.31 -5.80 -1.36
C THR A 122 -6.26 -5.25 -2.79
N VAL A 123 -6.32 -3.93 -2.96
CA VAL A 123 -6.25 -3.27 -4.26
C VAL A 123 -4.86 -3.46 -4.88
N VAL A 124 -3.79 -3.18 -4.14
CA VAL A 124 -2.41 -3.29 -4.65
C VAL A 124 -2.04 -4.75 -4.94
N SER A 125 -2.56 -5.72 -4.16
CA SER A 125 -2.38 -7.15 -4.47
C SER A 125 -3.06 -7.58 -5.78
N ASN A 126 -4.20 -6.98 -6.12
CA ASN A 126 -4.86 -7.23 -7.40
C ASN A 126 -4.17 -6.48 -8.54
N ARG A 127 -3.61 -5.29 -8.27
CA ARG A 127 -2.75 -4.56 -9.21
C ARG A 127 -1.50 -5.36 -9.58
N SER A 128 -0.80 -5.91 -8.59
CA SER A 128 0.33 -6.83 -8.77
C SER A 128 -0.03 -8.00 -9.69
N ALA A 129 -1.23 -8.57 -9.52
CA ALA A 129 -1.71 -9.64 -10.37
C ALA A 129 -1.86 -9.18 -11.83
N ALA A 130 -2.49 -8.03 -12.07
CA ALA A 130 -2.68 -7.49 -13.41
C ALA A 130 -1.34 -7.16 -14.10
N LEU A 131 -0.38 -6.60 -13.36
CA LEU A 131 0.97 -6.34 -13.88
C LEU A 131 1.68 -7.64 -14.28
N PHE A 132 1.55 -8.69 -13.47
CA PHE A 132 2.10 -10.00 -13.79
C PHE A 132 1.53 -10.56 -15.10
N GLU A 133 0.21 -10.50 -15.30
CA GLU A 133 -0.41 -11.00 -16.55
C GLU A 133 -0.04 -10.14 -17.78
N LEU A 134 0.38 -8.89 -17.56
CA LEU A 134 0.92 -8.01 -18.61
C LEU A 134 2.41 -8.23 -18.87
N GLY A 135 3.08 -9.14 -18.14
CA GLY A 135 4.51 -9.42 -18.24
C GLY A 135 5.41 -8.43 -17.49
N ASP A 136 4.84 -7.45 -16.78
CA ASP A 136 5.61 -6.54 -15.92
C ASP A 136 5.86 -7.18 -14.55
N TYR A 137 6.80 -8.13 -14.53
CA TYR A 137 7.12 -8.88 -13.32
C TYR A 137 7.83 -8.02 -12.26
N LEU A 138 8.56 -6.98 -12.68
CA LEU A 138 9.23 -6.07 -11.76
C LEU A 138 8.21 -5.16 -11.05
N GLY A 139 7.29 -4.56 -11.80
CA GLY A 139 6.18 -3.80 -11.22
C GLY A 139 5.30 -4.67 -10.31
N ALA A 140 5.02 -5.90 -10.73
CA ALA A 140 4.29 -6.86 -9.90
C ALA A 140 5.01 -7.17 -8.57
N LEU A 141 6.35 -7.27 -8.60
CA LEU A 141 7.18 -7.50 -7.42
C LEU A 141 7.11 -6.30 -6.46
N VAL A 142 7.28 -5.07 -6.97
CA VAL A 142 7.22 -3.83 -6.17
C VAL A 142 5.87 -3.72 -5.45
N ASP A 143 4.77 -3.99 -6.15
CA ASP A 143 3.44 -4.00 -5.55
C ASP A 143 3.30 -5.08 -4.48
N ALA A 144 3.81 -6.28 -4.73
CA ALA A 144 3.73 -7.37 -3.77
C ALA A 144 4.56 -7.10 -2.51
N GLU A 145 5.75 -6.51 -2.63
CA GLU A 145 6.57 -6.09 -1.50
C GLU A 145 5.90 -4.98 -0.68
N THR A 146 5.22 -4.05 -1.36
CA THR A 146 4.40 -3.02 -0.72
C THR A 146 3.27 -3.66 0.08
N VAL A 147 2.59 -4.67 -0.46
CA VAL A 147 1.53 -5.39 0.27
C VAL A 147 2.09 -6.09 1.51
N VAL A 148 3.25 -6.74 1.40
CA VAL A 148 3.90 -7.43 2.52
C VAL A 148 4.38 -6.43 3.60
N SER A 149 4.82 -5.23 3.22
CA SER A 149 5.21 -4.21 4.20
C SER A 149 4.00 -3.64 4.95
N ILE A 150 2.84 -3.52 4.29
CA ILE A 150 1.59 -3.02 4.90
C ILE A 150 0.92 -4.10 5.77
N ARG A 151 0.80 -5.33 5.26
CA ARG A 151 0.17 -6.48 5.94
C ARG A 151 1.09 -7.70 5.92
N ARG A 152 2.09 -7.69 6.79
CA ARG A 152 3.08 -8.79 6.90
C ARG A 152 2.42 -10.16 7.16
N ASN A 153 1.35 -10.18 7.93
CA ASN A 153 0.64 -11.40 8.31
C ASN A 153 -0.34 -11.91 7.25
N TRP A 154 -0.42 -11.28 6.06
CA TRP A 154 -1.37 -11.66 5.03
C TRP A 154 -0.73 -12.56 3.97
N PRO A 155 -1.05 -13.86 3.92
CA PRO A 155 -0.35 -14.82 3.06
C PRO A 155 -0.43 -14.47 1.57
N LYS A 156 -1.56 -13.92 1.12
CA LYS A 156 -1.78 -13.55 -0.28
C LYS A 156 -0.72 -12.57 -0.79
N GLY A 157 -0.23 -11.66 0.05
CA GLY A 157 0.87 -10.74 -0.30
C GLY A 157 2.16 -11.49 -0.62
N HIS A 158 2.55 -12.43 0.25
CA HIS A 158 3.73 -13.27 0.07
C HIS A 158 3.63 -14.14 -1.19
N PHE A 159 2.44 -14.66 -1.51
CA PHE A 159 2.25 -15.44 -2.73
C PHE A 159 2.31 -14.59 -4.00
N ARG A 160 1.83 -13.34 -3.98
CA ARG A 160 2.05 -12.41 -5.10
C ARG A 160 3.54 -12.14 -5.29
N LYS A 161 4.28 -11.95 -4.20
CA LYS A 161 5.72 -11.73 -4.22
C LYS A 161 6.44 -12.91 -4.84
N ALA A 162 6.12 -14.12 -4.38
CA ALA A 162 6.66 -15.34 -4.95
C ALA A 162 6.34 -15.48 -6.45
N LYS A 163 5.09 -15.27 -6.87
CA LYS A 163 4.69 -15.34 -8.28
C LYS A 163 5.52 -14.38 -9.15
N ALA A 164 5.69 -13.13 -8.70
CA ALA A 164 6.49 -12.14 -9.40
C ALA A 164 7.98 -12.53 -9.48
N LEU A 165 8.56 -13.05 -8.39
CA LEU A 165 9.94 -13.54 -8.35
C LEU A 165 10.16 -14.73 -9.31
N VAL A 166 9.18 -15.62 -9.44
CA VAL A 166 9.23 -16.71 -10.43
C VAL A 166 9.23 -16.14 -11.86
N GLY A 167 8.39 -15.14 -12.14
CA GLY A 167 8.42 -14.45 -13.45
C GLY A 167 9.76 -13.79 -13.77
N LEU A 168 10.50 -13.37 -12.74
CA LEU A 168 11.86 -12.81 -12.85
C LEU A 168 12.98 -13.88 -12.83
N GLY A 169 12.66 -15.17 -12.70
CA GLY A 169 13.66 -16.25 -12.58
C GLY A 169 14.39 -16.31 -11.22
N ARG A 170 13.97 -15.54 -10.22
CA ARG A 170 14.58 -15.48 -8.88
C ARG A 170 13.99 -16.55 -7.96
N LEU A 171 14.18 -17.82 -8.33
CA LEU A 171 13.54 -18.97 -7.68
C LEU A 171 13.86 -19.12 -6.17
N PRO A 172 15.11 -18.93 -5.69
CA PRO A 172 15.42 -19.07 -4.27
C PRO A 172 14.65 -18.08 -3.38
N GLU A 173 14.48 -16.85 -3.86
CA GLU A 173 13.73 -15.82 -3.13
C GLU A 173 12.22 -16.05 -3.19
N ALA A 174 11.74 -16.64 -4.29
CA ALA A 174 10.35 -17.06 -4.43
C ALA A 174 10.01 -18.15 -3.40
N GLU A 175 10.88 -19.14 -3.23
CA GLU A 175 10.73 -20.21 -2.23
C GLU A 175 10.66 -19.64 -0.81
N GLN A 176 11.58 -18.73 -0.45
CA GLN A 176 11.56 -18.07 0.86
C GLN A 176 10.25 -17.30 1.09
N SER A 177 9.77 -16.60 0.05
CA SER A 177 8.51 -15.85 0.12
C SER A 177 7.31 -16.79 0.32
N VAL A 178 7.25 -17.92 -0.39
CA VAL A 178 6.20 -18.94 -0.18
C VAL A 178 6.26 -19.52 1.23
N SER A 179 7.45 -19.87 1.71
CA SER A 179 7.67 -20.42 3.05
C SER A 179 7.17 -19.47 4.14
N LEU A 180 7.50 -18.18 4.05
CA LEU A 180 7.01 -17.16 4.97
C LEU A 180 5.49 -17.00 4.91
N GLY A 181 4.89 -17.02 3.71
CA GLY A 181 3.43 -16.95 3.57
C GLY A 181 2.71 -18.13 4.22
N LEU A 182 3.25 -19.35 4.11
CA LEU A 182 2.69 -20.56 4.69
C LEU A 182 2.76 -20.58 6.23
N GLN A 183 3.74 -19.89 6.84
CA GLN A 183 3.83 -19.78 8.30
C GLN A 183 2.64 -19.03 8.90
N PHE A 184 2.04 -18.08 8.17
CA PHE A 184 0.90 -17.30 8.65
C PHE A 184 -0.44 -18.04 8.51
N GLU A 185 -0.60 -18.92 7.52
CA GLU A 185 -1.79 -19.77 7.36
C GLU A 185 -1.44 -21.17 6.82
N PRO A 186 -1.13 -22.14 7.69
CA PRO A 186 -0.74 -23.49 7.27
C PRO A 186 -1.84 -24.26 6.50
N ASN A 187 -3.12 -23.92 6.73
CA ASN A 187 -4.28 -24.70 6.29
C ASN A 187 -5.16 -24.03 5.22
N ASN A 188 -4.79 -22.87 4.67
CA ASN A 188 -5.64 -22.18 3.68
C ASN A 188 -5.56 -22.83 2.29
N THR A 189 -6.65 -22.85 1.52
CA THR A 189 -6.76 -23.28 0.11
C THR A 189 -5.71 -22.66 -0.83
N VAL A 190 -5.21 -21.45 -0.52
CA VAL A 190 -4.09 -20.82 -1.24
C VAL A 190 -2.79 -21.63 -1.12
N SER A 191 -2.66 -22.47 -0.09
CA SER A 191 -1.58 -23.45 0.11
C SER A 191 -1.50 -24.47 -1.03
N LEU A 192 -2.60 -24.80 -1.71
CA LEU A 192 -2.59 -25.72 -2.86
C LEU A 192 -1.94 -25.10 -4.10
N ILE A 193 -2.24 -23.83 -4.37
CA ILE A 193 -1.57 -23.05 -5.44
C ILE A 193 -0.09 -22.89 -5.10
N SER A 194 0.19 -22.68 -3.81
CA SER A 194 1.55 -22.52 -3.27
C SER A 194 2.35 -23.81 -3.38
N ARG A 195 1.77 -24.99 -3.11
CA ARG A 195 2.40 -26.30 -3.33
C ARG A 195 2.64 -26.57 -4.82
N LYS A 196 1.75 -26.11 -5.71
CA LYS A 196 1.94 -26.24 -7.15
C LYS A 196 3.07 -25.34 -7.67
N LEU A 197 3.16 -24.10 -7.16
CA LEU A 197 4.29 -23.20 -7.39
C LEU A 197 5.58 -23.75 -6.78
N TYR A 198 5.53 -24.28 -5.56
CA TYR A 198 6.65 -24.92 -4.86
C TYR A 198 7.14 -26.18 -5.59
N GLY A 199 6.23 -26.99 -6.14
CA GLY A 199 6.55 -28.16 -6.96
C GLY A 199 7.05 -27.82 -8.37
N LEU A 200 6.72 -26.63 -8.90
CA LEU A 200 7.36 -26.09 -10.11
C LEU A 200 8.76 -25.50 -9.83
N LEU A 201 9.03 -25.10 -8.59
CA LEU A 201 10.31 -24.52 -8.15
C LEU A 201 11.36 -25.57 -7.77
N ILE A 202 10.93 -26.77 -7.36
CA ILE A 202 11.81 -27.89 -7.04
C ILE A 202 11.51 -29.03 -8.04
N PRO A 203 12.38 -29.28 -9.04
CA PRO A 203 12.35 -30.56 -9.73
C PRO A 203 12.59 -31.60 -8.65
N SER A 204 11.70 -32.59 -8.52
CA SER A 204 11.92 -33.75 -7.65
C SER A 204 13.38 -34.17 -7.80
N LYS A 205 14.17 -34.12 -6.72
CA LYS A 205 15.47 -34.76 -6.71
C LYS A 205 15.24 -36.16 -7.27
N SER A 206 15.85 -36.44 -8.42
CA SER A 206 15.92 -37.79 -8.94
C SER A 206 16.42 -38.66 -7.80
N THR A 207 15.62 -39.64 -7.46
CA THR A 207 16.02 -40.84 -6.76
C THR A 207 17.32 -41.37 -7.41
N GLY A 208 18.47 -41.08 -6.83
CA GLY A 208 19.59 -42.02 -6.78
C GLY A 208 19.59 -42.54 -5.34
N ALA A 209 19.33 -43.80 -4.99
CA ALA A 209 19.61 -45.04 -5.71
C ALA A 209 21.03 -45.04 -6.26
N GLU A 210 22.00 -45.01 -5.34
CA GLU A 210 23.07 -46.01 -5.19
C GLU A 210 23.61 -45.96 -3.75
#